data_AF-W2WUY3-F1
#
_entry.id   AF-W2WUY3-F1
#
_cell.length_a   1.000
_cell.length_b   1.000
_cell.length_c   1.000
_cell.angle_alpha   90.00
_cell.angle_beta   90.00
_cell.angle_gamma   90.00
#
_symmetry.space_group_name_H-M   'P 1'
#
loop_
_entity.id
_entity.type
_entity.pdbx_description
1 polymer ?
#
loop_
_entity_poly.entity_id
_entity_poly.type
_entity_poly.pdbx_seq_one_letter_code
_entity_poly.pdbx_strand_id
1 'polypeptide(L)'
;MESIIHEDPKRVVGYLVNSLRPTAFRSTIQDSLERPAGKPLKKNVSMFLRWLRPQLEEFMKYETHILAAQQGVSNAVSQQPQKGKPSRRH
;
A
#
# COMPACT_ATOMS: atom_id res chain seq x y z
N MET A 1 -5.80 28.13 14.18
CA MET A 1 -5.53 26.69 14.27
C MET A 1 -4.03 26.49 14.11
N GLU A 2 -3.25 26.68 15.18
CA GLU A 2 -1.77 26.74 15.12
C GLU A 2 -1.09 26.07 16.34
N SER A 3 -1.70 25.04 16.94
CA SER A 3 -1.15 24.42 18.16
C SER A 3 -0.30 23.17 17.92
N ILE A 4 -0.12 22.71 16.68
CA ILE A 4 0.77 21.58 16.36
C ILE A 4 2.25 22.02 16.32
N ILE A 5 2.52 23.33 16.41
CA ILE A 5 3.81 23.94 16.04
C ILE A 5 4.88 23.84 17.16
N HIS A 6 4.54 23.37 18.37
CA HIS A 6 5.52 23.15 19.46
C HIS A 6 5.89 21.68 19.72
N GLU A 7 5.39 20.72 18.93
CA GLU A 7 5.76 19.32 19.09
C GLU A 7 7.03 18.95 18.32
N ASP A 8 7.85 18.08 18.94
CA ASP A 8 9.02 17.51 18.31
C ASP A 8 8.66 16.84 16.96
N PRO A 9 9.31 17.24 15.85
CA PRO A 9 9.01 16.71 14.51
C PRO A 9 8.99 15.18 14.44
N LYS A 10 9.84 14.50 15.21
CA LYS A 10 9.91 13.05 15.23
C LYS A 10 8.69 12.42 15.90
N ARG A 11 8.13 13.05 16.95
CA ARG A 11 6.84 12.64 17.53
C ARG A 11 5.70 12.83 16.53
N VAL A 12 5.63 14.00 15.89
CA VAL A 12 4.59 14.28 14.89
C VAL A 12 4.63 13.26 13.75
N VAL A 13 5.81 12.99 13.19
CA VAL A 13 5.98 11.93 12.18
C VAL A 13 5.55 10.57 12.72
N GLY A 14 5.89 10.26 13.98
CA GLY A 14 5.43 9.04 14.65
C GLY A 14 3.91 8.90 14.71
N TYR A 15 3.19 9.96 15.08
CA TYR A 15 1.73 9.96 15.11
C TYR A 15 1.13 9.76 13.72
N LEU A 16 1.68 10.44 12.71
CA LEU A 16 1.23 10.31 11.32
C LEU A 16 1.41 8.87 10.82
N VAL A 17 2.57 8.26 11.04
CA VAL A 17 2.85 6.88 10.64
C VAL A 17 1.94 5.90 11.37
N ASN A 18 1.74 6.06 12.68
CA ASN A 18 0.88 5.17 13.46
C ASN A 18 -0.59 5.23 13.03
N SER A 19 -1.01 6.35 12.44
CA SER A 19 -2.36 6.56 11.91
C SER A 19 -2.56 5.93 10.52
N LEU A 20 -1.49 5.47 9.85
CA LEU A 20 -1.59 4.86 8.53
C LEU A 20 -2.31 3.51 8.58
N ARG A 21 -3.17 3.31 7.59
CA ARG A 21 -3.90 2.06 7.34
C ARG A 21 -3.89 1.79 5.82
N PRO A 22 -3.87 0.52 5.40
CA PRO A 22 -3.87 -0.70 6.21
C PRO A 22 -2.51 -0.99 6.89
N THR A 23 -2.48 -1.96 7.80
CA THR A 23 -1.28 -2.29 8.61
C THR A 23 -0.06 -2.62 7.75
N ALA A 24 -0.26 -3.30 6.61
CA ALA A 24 0.83 -3.63 5.68
C ALA A 24 1.52 -2.36 5.15
N PHE A 25 0.75 -1.35 4.74
CA PHE A 25 1.29 -0.07 4.28
C PHE A 25 2.06 0.65 5.39
N ARG A 26 1.50 0.66 6.61
CA ARG A 26 2.19 1.23 7.78
C ARG A 26 3.56 0.60 8.00
N SER A 27 3.65 -0.73 7.95
CA SER A 27 4.93 -1.45 8.13
C SER A 27 5.94 -1.07 7.05
N THR A 28 5.54 -1.00 5.78
CA THR A 28 6.43 -0.58 4.67
C THR A 28 6.98 0.84 4.88
N ILE A 29 6.14 1.76 5.36
CA ILE A 29 6.57 3.13 5.69
C ILE A 29 7.52 3.13 6.89
N GLN A 30 7.25 2.33 7.93
CA GLN A 30 8.16 2.19 9.08
C GLN A 30 9.54 1.69 8.65
N ASP A 31 9.60 0.62 7.84
CA ASP A 31 10.86 0.07 7.31
C ASP A 31 11.63 1.11 6.49
N SER A 32 10.93 1.86 5.64
CA SER A 32 11.51 2.95 4.84
C SER A 32 12.13 4.04 5.72
N LEU A 33 11.48 4.35 6.84
CA LEU A 33 11.91 5.35 7.80
C LEU A 33 13.08 4.89 8.68
N GLU A 34 13.31 3.59 8.84
CA GLU A 34 14.46 3.04 9.58
C GLU A 34 15.75 3.06 8.77
N ARG A 35 15.65 3.04 7.43
CA ARG A 35 16.80 3.15 6.52
C ARG A 35 17.52 4.49 6.68
N PRO A 36 18.82 4.58 6.32
CA PRO A 36 19.57 5.82 6.36
C PRO A 36 18.88 7.00 5.63
N ALA A 37 18.26 6.72 4.48
CA ALA A 37 17.50 7.69 3.70
C ALA A 37 16.24 8.23 4.41
N GLY A 38 15.69 7.51 5.39
CA GLY A 38 14.53 7.91 6.18
C GLY A 38 14.86 8.82 7.37
N LYS A 39 16.13 8.91 7.79
CA LYS A 39 16.55 9.73 8.94
C LYS A 39 16.21 11.23 8.77
N PRO A 40 16.43 11.87 7.61
CA PRO A 40 16.04 13.26 7.40
C PRO A 40 14.52 13.48 7.47
N LEU A 41 13.73 12.50 7.00
CA LEU A 41 12.27 12.59 6.99
C LEU A 41 11.69 12.61 8.41
N LYS A 42 12.27 11.85 9.34
CA LYS A 42 11.86 11.87 10.76
C LYS A 42 12.08 13.21 11.45
N LYS A 43 12.92 14.10 10.92
CA LYS A 43 13.27 15.39 11.52
C LYS A 43 12.52 16.57 10.91
N ASN A 44 11.79 16.35 9.82
CA ASN A 44 11.11 17.43 9.10
C ASN A 44 9.75 16.94 8.60
N VAL A 45 8.68 17.39 9.28
CA VAL A 45 7.29 17.00 8.99
C VAL A 45 6.90 17.35 7.55
N SER A 46 7.26 18.54 7.07
CA SER A 46 6.92 18.99 5.71
C SER A 46 7.60 18.14 4.63
N MET A 47 8.86 17.77 4.84
CA MET A 47 9.58 16.86 3.94
C MET A 47 8.97 15.45 3.99
N PHE A 48 8.63 14.96 5.17
CA PHE A 48 7.94 13.68 5.34
C PHE A 48 6.61 13.66 4.59
N LEU A 49 5.75 14.67 4.76
CA LEU A 49 4.45 14.75 4.07
C LEU A 49 4.60 14.81 2.54
N ARG A 50 5.60 15.56 2.05
CA ARG A 50 5.90 15.62 0.60
C ARG A 50 6.36 14.26 0.07
N TRP A 51 7.14 13.53 0.84
CA TRP A 51 7.61 12.19 0.50
C TRP A 51 6.50 11.13 0.60
N LEU A 52 5.62 11.22 1.60
CA LEU A 52 4.56 10.24 1.84
C LEU A 52 3.46 10.26 0.77
N ARG A 53 3.13 11.43 0.21
CA ARG A 53 2.07 11.59 -0.81
C ARG A 53 2.20 10.62 -2.01
N PRO A 54 3.33 10.58 -2.73
CA PRO A 54 3.47 9.64 -3.85
C PRO A 54 3.41 8.17 -3.42
N GLN A 55 3.87 7.84 -2.20
CA GLN A 55 3.78 6.47 -1.67
C GLN A 55 2.32 6.05 -1.45
N LEU A 56 1.48 6.96 -0.96
CA LEU A 56 0.04 6.74 -0.79
C LEU A 56 -0.66 6.58 -2.15
N GLU A 57 -0.35 7.43 -3.13
CA GLU A 57 -0.93 7.36 -4.47
C GLU A 57 -0.58 6.04 -5.16
N GLU A 58 0.69 5.64 -5.09
CA GLU A 58 1.15 4.37 -5.62
C GLU A 58 0.46 3.19 -4.92
N PHE A 59 0.39 3.21 -3.59
CA PHE A 59 -0.28 2.19 -2.81
C PHE A 59 -1.76 2.06 -3.18
N MET A 60 -2.51 3.16 -3.27
CA MET A 60 -3.92 3.15 -3.65
C MET A 60 -4.13 2.64 -5.08
N LYS A 61 -3.23 2.97 -6.01
CA LYS A 61 -3.28 2.46 -7.39
C LYS A 61 -3.15 0.94 -7.42
N TYR A 62 -2.23 0.36 -6.65
CA TYR A 62 -2.01 -1.09 -6.68
C TYR A 62 -2.99 -1.90 -5.81
N GLU A 63 -3.44 -1.37 -4.66
CA GLU A 63 -4.48 -2.02 -3.84
C GLU A 63 -5.79 -2.22 -4.61
N THR A 64 -6.22 -1.20 -5.37
CA THR A 64 -7.44 -1.26 -6.18
C THR A 64 -7.40 -2.42 -7.18
N HIS A 65 -6.22 -2.71 -7.73
CA HIS A 65 -6.04 -3.76 -8.73
C HIS A 65 -5.96 -5.16 -8.10
N ILE A 66 -5.36 -5.30 -6.91
CA ILE A 66 -5.29 -6.58 -6.19
C ILE A 66 -6.67 -7.00 -5.68
N LEU A 67 -7.44 -6.06 -5.08
CA LEU A 67 -8.80 -6.35 -4.60
C LEU A 67 -9.77 -6.61 -5.75
N ALA A 68 -9.68 -5.86 -6.85
CA ALA A 68 -10.49 -6.12 -8.05
C ALA A 68 -10.18 -7.50 -8.67
N ALA A 69 -8.89 -7.89 -8.71
CA ALA A 69 -8.49 -9.22 -9.16
C ALA A 69 -9.02 -10.34 -8.24
N GLN A 70 -8.98 -10.15 -6.91
CA GLN A 70 -9.50 -11.14 -5.95
C GLN A 70 -11.03 -11.28 -5.99
N GLN A 71 -11.78 -10.19 -6.23
CA GLN A 71 -13.23 -10.24 -6.41
C GLN A 71 -13.64 -10.85 -7.76
N GLY A 72 -12.82 -10.71 -8.80
CA GLY A 72 -13.03 -11.38 -10.09
C GLY A 72 -12.81 -12.90 -10.09
N VAL A 73 -12.06 -13.44 -9.11
CA VAL A 73 -11.76 -14.89 -9.05
C VAL A 73 -12.89 -15.70 -8.41
N SER A 74 -13.82 -15.09 -7.66
CA SER A 74 -14.97 -15.82 -7.10
C SER A 74 -16.05 -16.18 -8.14
N ASN A 75 -16.02 -15.58 -9.34
CA ASN A 75 -16.97 -15.91 -10.42
C ASN A 75 -16.34 -16.68 -11.61
N ALA A 76 -15.05 -17.03 -11.54
CA ALA A 76 -14.36 -17.69 -12.66
C ALA A 76 -14.12 -19.20 -12.45
N VAL A 77 -14.66 -19.82 -11.39
CA VAL A 77 -14.61 -21.29 -11.18
C VAL A 77 -15.93 -21.99 -11.53
N SER A 78 -16.54 -21.62 -12.66
CA SER A 78 -17.55 -22.48 -13.30
C SER A 78 -17.70 -22.06 -14.75
N GLN A 79 -16.75 -22.47 -15.57
CA GLN A 79 -17.02 -22.99 -16.91
C GLN A 79 -15.73 -23.57 -17.47
N GLN A 80 -15.53 -24.84 -17.14
CA GLN A 80 -14.66 -25.75 -17.87
C GLN A 80 -15.34 -26.11 -19.19
N PRO A 81 -14.73 -25.88 -20.36
CA PRO A 81 -14.99 -26.69 -21.53
C PRO A 81 -13.86 -27.73 -21.61
N GLN A 82 -14.11 -28.90 -21.02
CA GLN A 82 -13.43 -30.10 -21.49
C GLN A 82 -14.00 -30.41 -22.88
N LYS A 83 -13.22 -30.16 -23.93
CA LYS A 83 -13.48 -30.79 -25.23
C LYS A 83 -12.19 -31.42 -25.73
N GLY A 84 -12.02 -32.68 -25.34
CA GLY A 84 -11.00 -33.57 -25.86
C GLY A 84 -11.11 -33.73 -27.37
N LYS A 85 -9.94 -33.82 -28.00
CA LYS A 85 -9.72 -34.14 -29.42
C LYS A 85 -9.84 -35.66 -29.66
N PRO A 86 -9.88 -36.12 -30.92
CA PRO A 86 -10.94 -36.96 -31.48
C PRO A 86 -10.63 -38.45 -31.42
N SER A 87 -11.66 -39.30 -31.56
CA SER A 87 -11.45 -40.73 -31.85
C SER A 87 -12.32 -41.25 -32.99
N ARG A 88 -11.60 -41.88 -33.90
CA ARG A 88 -11.92 -42.57 -35.16
C ARG A 88 -13.12 -43.52 -35.03
N ARG A 89 -13.96 -43.63 -36.05
CA ARG A 89 -14.83 -44.80 -36.25
C ARG A 89 -14.62 -45.41 -37.63
N HIS A 90 -14.73 -46.74 -37.58
CA HIS A 90 -14.43 -47.80 -38.54
C HIS A 90 -15.20 -47.68 -39.86
#